data_AF-A0A7X5N566-F1
#
_entry.id   AF-A0A7X5N566-F1
#
_cell.length_a   1.000
_cell.length_b   1.000
_cell.length_c   1.000
_cell.angle_alpha   90.00
_cell.angle_beta   90.00
_cell.angle_gamma   90.00
#
_symmetry.space_group_name_H-M   'P 1'
#
loop_
_entity.id
_entity.type
_entity.pdbx_description
1 polymer ?
#
loop_
_entity_poly.entity_id
_entity_poly.type
_entity_poly.pdbx_seq_one_letter_code
_entity_poly.pdbx_strand_id
1 'polypeptide(L)'
;AGPARCYLMLNKPRGVVTTARDEQGRDTVYRCFDGAGLPWIAPVGRLDKASEGLLLFSNDPQWAATVTDPMTGPDKTYHVQIDCRPSAAQLAQLQAG
;
A
#
# COMPACT_ATOMS: atom_id res chain seq x y z
N ALA A 1 1.08 6.16 -29.69
CA ALA A 1 1.84 6.26 -28.43
C ALA A 1 0.93 5.80 -27.31
N GLY A 2 1.42 4.98 -26.37
CA GLY A 2 0.64 4.58 -25.20
C GLY A 2 0.38 5.79 -24.27
N PRO A 3 -0.53 5.66 -23.29
CA PRO A 3 -0.74 6.71 -22.29
C PRO A 3 0.57 7.02 -21.54
N ALA A 4 0.74 8.29 -21.13
CA ALA A 4 1.89 8.70 -20.33
C ALA A 4 1.95 7.91 -19.01
N ARG A 5 3.16 7.53 -18.58
CA ARG A 5 3.35 6.81 -17.31
C ARG A 5 3.02 7.73 -16.13
N CYS A 6 2.30 7.18 -15.15
CA CYS A 6 1.90 7.88 -13.94
C CYS A 6 2.37 7.09 -12.72
N TYR A 7 2.98 7.78 -11.75
CA TYR A 7 3.46 7.21 -10.50
C TYR A 7 3.09 8.18 -9.38
N LEU A 8 2.39 7.69 -8.37
CA LEU A 8 1.89 8.51 -7.26
C LEU A 8 2.19 7.86 -5.92
N MET A 9 2.32 8.72 -4.91
CA MET A 9 2.47 8.33 -3.53
C MET A 9 1.24 8.85 -2.77
N LEU A 10 0.56 7.96 -2.06
CA LEU A 10 -0.52 8.30 -1.15
C LEU A 10 -0.08 7.96 0.26
N ASN A 11 -0.18 8.92 1.18
CA ASN A 11 -0.27 8.57 2.59
C ASN A 11 -1.72 8.10 2.84
N LYS A 12 -1.94 6.79 2.72
CA LYS A 12 -3.25 6.16 2.81
C LYS A 12 -3.80 6.38 4.23
N PRO A 13 -4.98 7.00 4.40
CA PRO A 13 -5.59 7.10 5.71
C PRO A 13 -6.07 5.73 6.21
N ARG A 14 -6.17 5.60 7.53
CA ARG A 14 -6.86 4.46 8.15
C ARG A 14 -8.34 4.47 7.77
N GLY A 15 -8.94 3.28 7.65
CA GLY A 15 -10.39 3.11 7.45
C GLY A 15 -10.83 2.94 5.99
N VAL A 16 -9.99 3.26 5.00
CA VAL A 16 -10.28 3.03 3.57
C VAL A 16 -9.71 1.70 3.08
N VAL A 17 -10.39 1.06 2.12
CA VAL A 17 -10.02 -0.25 1.56
C VAL A 17 -9.18 -0.10 0.29
N THR A 18 -8.11 -0.89 0.17
CA THR A 18 -7.29 -0.95 -1.04
C THR A 18 -7.95 -1.87 -2.08
N THR A 19 -8.93 -1.34 -2.82
CA THR A 19 -9.61 -2.06 -3.92
C THR A 19 -10.12 -1.10 -4.99
N ALA A 20 -10.13 -1.54 -6.25
CA ALA A 20 -10.71 -0.81 -7.38
C ALA A 20 -12.23 -0.98 -7.49
N ARG A 21 -12.80 -2.04 -6.90
CA ARG A 21 -14.23 -2.25 -6.80
C ARG A 21 -14.56 -2.72 -5.40
N ASP A 22 -15.44 -1.99 -4.74
CA ASP A 22 -16.01 -2.42 -3.48
C ASP A 22 -17.47 -2.83 -3.66
N GLU A 23 -17.77 -4.10 -3.40
CA GLU A 23 -19.11 -4.67 -3.53
C GLU A 23 -20.02 -4.36 -2.33
N GLN A 24 -19.48 -3.68 -1.30
CA GLN A 24 -20.15 -3.43 -0.02
C GLN A 24 -20.34 -1.93 0.28
N GLY A 25 -20.11 -1.05 -0.71
CA GLY A 25 -20.29 0.40 -0.57
C GLY A 25 -19.29 1.10 0.36
N ARG A 26 -18.15 0.47 0.65
CA ARG A 26 -17.07 1.00 1.50
C ARG A 26 -16.20 1.99 0.75
N ASP A 27 -15.65 2.94 1.49
CA ASP A 27 -14.68 3.91 0.99
C ASP A 27 -13.40 3.20 0.53
N THR A 28 -13.05 3.41 -0.74
CA THR A 28 -11.82 2.89 -1.31
C THR A 28 -10.73 3.95 -1.30
N VAL A 29 -9.49 3.52 -1.47
CA VAL A 29 -8.33 4.40 -1.67
C VAL A 29 -8.50 5.40 -2.82
N TYR A 30 -9.42 5.15 -3.76
CA TYR A 30 -9.70 6.05 -4.88
C TYR A 30 -10.44 7.33 -4.47
N ARG A 31 -11.16 7.33 -3.34
CA ARG A 31 -11.76 8.56 -2.80
C ARG A 31 -10.73 9.63 -2.48
N CYS A 32 -9.50 9.24 -2.16
CA CYS A 32 -8.40 10.18 -1.92
C CYS A 32 -7.99 10.96 -3.19
N PHE A 33 -8.49 10.57 -4.36
CA PHE A 33 -8.19 11.18 -5.65
C PHE A 33 -9.43 11.78 -6.33
N ASP A 34 -10.55 11.90 -5.62
CA ASP A 34 -11.77 12.50 -6.18
C ASP A 34 -11.47 13.92 -6.69
N GLY A 35 -11.83 14.19 -7.95
CA GLY A 35 -11.59 15.49 -8.60
C GLY A 35 -10.16 15.72 -9.10
N ALA A 36 -9.23 14.77 -8.94
CA ALA A 36 -7.83 14.96 -9.32
C ALA A 36 -7.55 14.82 -10.84
N GLY A 37 -8.53 14.36 -11.63
CA GLY A 37 -8.40 14.24 -13.10
C GLY A 37 -7.31 13.26 -13.55
N LEU A 38 -7.00 12.25 -12.73
CA LEU A 38 -5.92 11.31 -12.97
C LEU A 38 -6.27 10.29 -14.08
N PRO A 39 -5.26 9.80 -14.84
CA PRO A 39 -5.45 8.62 -15.69
C PRO A 39 -5.74 7.38 -14.82
N TRP A 40 -6.13 6.28 -15.46
CA TRP A 40 -6.25 5.01 -14.74
C TRP A 40 -4.92 4.64 -14.07
N ILE A 41 -4.97 4.31 -12.78
CA ILE A 41 -3.86 3.87 -11.94
C ILE A 41 -4.33 2.73 -11.03
N ALA A 42 -3.43 1.81 -10.72
CA ALA A 42 -3.65 0.73 -9.76
C ALA A 42 -2.76 0.91 -8.54
N PRO A 43 -3.20 0.50 -7.33
CA PRO A 43 -2.33 0.43 -6.17
C PRO A 43 -1.21 -0.59 -6.43
N VAL A 44 0.00 -0.24 -6.01
CA VAL A 44 1.17 -1.12 -6.06
C VAL A 44 1.30 -1.81 -4.71
N GLY A 45 0.80 -3.04 -4.68
CA GLY A 45 0.60 -3.78 -3.43
C GLY A 45 -0.68 -3.36 -2.72
N ARG A 46 -0.77 -3.72 -1.43
CA ARG A 46 -1.97 -3.47 -0.60
C ARG A 46 -1.58 -3.08 0.81
N LEU A 47 -2.32 -2.14 1.38
CA LEU A 47 -2.42 -1.93 2.82
C LEU A 47 -3.81 -2.34 3.29
N ASP A 48 -3.87 -2.94 4.47
CA ASP A 48 -5.13 -3.31 5.10
C ASP A 48 -5.97 -2.09 5.46
N LYS A 49 -7.28 -2.31 5.65
CA LYS A 49 -8.22 -1.25 6.03
C LYS A 49 -7.80 -0.55 7.33
N ALA A 50 -7.30 -1.33 8.29
CA ALA A 50 -6.85 -0.82 9.58
C ALA A 50 -5.45 -0.17 9.52
N SER A 51 -4.70 -0.37 8.43
CA SER A 51 -3.37 0.21 8.26
C SER A 51 -3.44 1.57 7.57
N GLU A 52 -2.42 2.37 7.85
CA GLU A 52 -2.18 3.69 7.26
C GLU A 52 -0.73 3.79 6.79
N GLY A 53 -0.41 4.83 6.03
CA GLY A 53 0.94 5.10 5.57
C GLY A 53 1.10 4.98 4.05
N LEU A 54 2.34 4.80 3.61
CA LEU A 54 2.69 4.88 2.19
C LEU A 54 2.03 3.75 1.36
N LEU A 55 1.21 4.16 0.39
CA LEU A 55 0.70 3.30 -0.68
C LEU A 55 1.04 3.95 -2.02
N LEU A 56 1.75 3.21 -2.87
CA LEU A 56 2.13 3.64 -4.21
C LEU A 56 1.02 3.32 -5.21
N PHE A 57 0.90 4.13 -6.27
CA PHE A 57 0.00 3.87 -7.39
C PHE A 57 0.73 4.05 -8.71
N SER A 58 0.40 3.24 -9.70
CA SER A 58 0.93 3.40 -11.05
C SER A 58 0.02 2.81 -12.14
N ASN A 59 0.18 3.30 -13.37
CA ASN A 59 -0.35 2.67 -14.58
C ASN A 59 0.69 1.78 -15.30
N ASP A 60 1.83 1.52 -14.65
CA ASP A 60 2.89 0.65 -15.14
C ASP A 60 2.88 -0.70 -14.39
N PRO A 61 2.26 -1.75 -14.97
CA PRO A 61 2.17 -3.04 -14.30
C PRO A 61 3.52 -3.74 -14.15
N GLN A 62 4.49 -3.47 -15.03
CA GLN A 62 5.82 -4.07 -14.94
C GLN A 62 6.59 -3.46 -13.77
N TRP A 63 6.58 -2.13 -13.65
CA TRP A 63 7.19 -1.46 -12.51
C TRP A 63 6.52 -1.86 -11.19
N ALA A 64 5.18 -1.92 -11.17
CA ALA A 64 4.43 -2.35 -10.00
C ALA A 64 4.83 -3.77 -9.55
N ALA A 65 4.96 -4.71 -10.50
CA ALA A 65 5.41 -6.07 -10.22
C ALA A 65 6.82 -6.08 -9.60
N THR A 66 7.77 -5.31 -10.13
CA THR A 66 9.13 -5.19 -9.58
C THR A 66 9.13 -4.65 -8.15
N VAL A 67 8.30 -3.64 -7.84
CA VAL A 67 8.21 -3.09 -6.47
C VAL A 67 7.60 -4.09 -5.48
N THR A 68 6.64 -4.89 -5.94
CA THR A 68 5.97 -5.90 -5.10
C THR A 68 6.68 -7.25 -5.05
N ASP A 69 7.74 -7.44 -5.84
CA ASP A 69 8.50 -8.69 -5.89
C ASP A 69 9.11 -8.96 -4.49
N PRO A 70 8.81 -10.13 -3.88
CA PRO A 70 9.28 -10.43 -2.53
C PRO A 70 10.79 -10.75 -2.46
N MET A 71 11.42 -11.08 -3.58
CA MET A 71 12.83 -11.47 -3.65
C MET A 71 13.74 -10.30 -4.02
N THR A 72 13.26 -9.37 -4.85
CA THR A 72 14.07 -8.30 -5.45
C THR A 72 13.51 -6.90 -5.25
N GLY A 73 12.26 -6.79 -4.77
CA GLY A 73 11.65 -5.51 -4.44
C GLY A 73 12.32 -4.84 -3.25
N PRO A 74 12.07 -3.53 -3.05
CA PRO A 74 12.64 -2.81 -1.93
C PRO A 74 12.06 -3.28 -0.59
N ASP A 75 12.87 -3.10 0.46
CA ASP A 75 12.45 -3.26 1.85
C ASP A 75 11.25 -2.36 2.17
N LYS A 76 10.36 -2.89 3.00
CA LYS A 76 9.17 -2.18 3.47
C LYS A 76 9.31 -1.97 4.97
N THR A 77 9.52 -0.72 5.36
CA THR A 77 9.66 -0.34 6.77
C THR A 77 8.30 0.05 7.35
N TYR A 78 7.94 -0.55 8.48
CA TYR A 78 6.70 -0.26 9.19
C TYR A 78 6.99 0.32 10.56
N HIS A 79 6.22 1.33 10.96
CA HIS A 79 6.14 1.75 12.36
C HIS A 79 4.93 1.06 13.00
N VAL A 80 5.20 0.17 13.97
CA VAL A 80 4.17 -0.65 14.60
C VAL A 80 4.05 -0.28 16.07
N GLN A 81 2.81 -0.10 16.52
CA GLN A 81 2.48 0.06 17.93
C GLN A 81 1.84 -1.23 18.46
N ILE A 82 2.32 -1.71 19.60
CA ILE A 82 1.80 -2.88 20.31
C ILE A 82 1.36 -2.49 21.72
N ASP A 83 0.56 -3.34 22.36
CA ASP A 83 -0.07 -3.12 23.68
C ASP A 83 0.85 -3.41 24.88
N CYS A 84 2.09 -3.81 24.61
CA CYS A 84 3.06 -4.22 25.62
C CYS A 84 4.48 -3.80 25.27
N ARG A 85 5.38 -3.85 26.26
CA ARG A 85 6.83 -3.76 26.01
C ARG A 85 7.35 -5.16 25.69
N PRO A 86 7.95 -5.39 24.51
CA PRO A 86 8.39 -6.72 24.14
C PRO A 86 9.66 -7.10 24.92
N SER A 87 9.75 -8.36 25.36
CA SER A 87 10.97 -8.92 25.91
C SER A 87 12.00 -9.18 24.81
N ALA A 88 13.28 -9.27 25.18
CA ALA A 88 14.35 -9.62 24.26
C ALA A 88 14.12 -10.97 23.57
N ALA A 89 13.53 -11.95 24.27
CA ALA A 89 13.19 -13.25 23.72
C ALA A 89 12.09 -13.16 22.64
N GLN A 90 11.04 -12.34 22.86
CA GLN A 90 10.00 -12.12 21.86
C GLN A 90 10.54 -11.41 20.61
N LEU A 91 11.43 -10.43 20.79
CA LEU A 91 12.09 -9.76 19.67
C LEU A 91 12.95 -10.72 18.87
N ALA A 92 13.73 -11.58 19.53
CA ALA A 92 14.56 -12.59 18.87
C ALA A 92 13.71 -13.60 18.09
N GLN A 93 12.55 -14.01 18.63
CA GLN A 93 11.61 -14.88 17.91
C GLN A 93 11.07 -14.21 16.65
N LEU A 94 10.62 -12.95 16.73
CA LEU A 94 10.13 -12.20 15.56
C LEU A 94 11.21 -12.00 14.48
N GLN A 95 12.47 -11.86 14.88
CA GLN A 95 13.60 -11.73 13.95
C GLN A 95 13.98 -13.04 13.26
N ALA A 96 13.69 -14.18 13.88
CA ALA A 96 14.03 -15.50 13.35
C ALA A 96 13.01 -16.04 12.33
N GLY A 97 11.82 -15.43 12.27
CA GLY A 97 10.72 -15.86 11.41
C GLY A 97 9.82 -16.88 12.10
#